data_AF-K2RIK9-F1
#
_entry.id   AF-K2RIK9-F1
#
_cell.length_a   1.000
_cell.length_b   1.000
_cell.length_c   1.000
_cell.angle_alpha   90.00
_cell.angle_beta   90.00
_cell.angle_gamma   90.00
#
_symmetry.space_group_name_H-M   'P 1'
#
loop_
_entity.id
_entity.type
_entity.pdbx_description
1 polymer ?
#
loop_
_entity_poly.entity_id
_entity_poly.type
_entity_poly.pdbx_seq_one_letter_code
_entity_poly.pdbx_strand_id
1 'polypeptide(L)'
;MLSAEDLNSIEATFDETTLTQRIYSNSSETLLKLVEGLWMRYCAIRGLDDEATIKKIDARLLHNFFFWLLSYRKRTLRAKGTLETYWKVFCLVRERKVGFKLDKLIIRQTQGVLQRLIKDFKLQTKKREKVAMHVEDLFEVLRTLWVSTEMTFDHERHRVQLSLIMLLAGITGSRPGALLALRYRDVQVTLIQDPAGGQRPLVLIELTYEYTKGYLGAKDRYRDYRLDMIRVWCSLRTRTFWLWRSAIERLQRKISSGLKRCLD
;
A
#
# COMPACT_ATOMS: atom_id res chain seq x y z
N MET A 1 -28.29 -24.89 -29.19
CA MET A 1 -28.98 -24.66 -27.89
C MET A 1 -28.26 -25.52 -26.86
N LEU A 2 -27.95 -24.97 -25.69
CA LEU A 2 -27.43 -25.78 -24.57
C LEU A 2 -28.51 -26.82 -24.19
N SER A 3 -28.12 -28.08 -24.06
CA SER A 3 -29.03 -29.15 -23.64
C SER A 3 -29.29 -29.07 -22.13
N ALA A 4 -30.33 -29.77 -21.66
CA ALA A 4 -30.62 -29.86 -20.23
C ALA A 4 -29.47 -30.54 -19.45
N GLU A 5 -28.75 -31.47 -20.07
CA GLU A 5 -27.57 -32.10 -19.48
C GLU A 5 -26.40 -31.12 -19.33
N ASP A 6 -26.21 -30.23 -20.32
CA ASP A 6 -25.20 -29.17 -20.24
C ASP A 6 -25.50 -28.23 -19.08
N LEU A 7 -26.77 -27.82 -18.91
CA LEU A 7 -27.19 -26.94 -17.81
C LEU A 7 -27.03 -27.60 -16.43
N ASN A 8 -27.40 -28.87 -16.29
CA ASN A 8 -27.23 -29.62 -15.04
C ASN A 8 -25.75 -29.82 -14.69
N SER A 9 -24.88 -30.00 -15.70
CA SER A 9 -23.44 -30.08 -15.47
C SER A 9 -22.85 -28.76 -14.98
N ILE A 10 -23.33 -27.62 -15.52
CA ILE A 10 -22.94 -26.28 -15.09
C ILE A 10 -23.36 -26.04 -13.64
N GLU A 11 -24.60 -26.39 -13.29
CA GLU A 11 -25.12 -26.26 -11.92
C GLU A 11 -24.37 -27.15 -10.92
N ALA A 12 -24.03 -28.39 -11.30
CA ALA A 12 -23.25 -29.29 -10.46
C ALA A 12 -21.81 -28.80 -10.23
N THR A 13 -21.23 -28.04 -11.17
CA THR A 13 -19.91 -27.40 -11.02
C THR A 13 -19.94 -26.05 -10.30
N PHE A 14 -21.13 -25.53 -10.01
CA PHE A 14 -21.30 -24.22 -9.39
C PHE A 14 -21.08 -24.28 -7.87
N ASP A 15 -19.90 -23.84 -7.44
CA ASP A 15 -19.57 -23.75 -6.02
C ASP A 15 -19.89 -22.36 -5.47
N GLU A 16 -21.05 -22.24 -4.81
CA GLU A 16 -21.49 -21.02 -4.12
C GLU A 16 -20.47 -20.50 -3.08
N THR A 17 -19.64 -21.39 -2.52
CA THR A 17 -18.64 -21.00 -1.52
C THR A 17 -17.52 -20.16 -2.14
N THR A 18 -17.23 -20.31 -3.44
CA THR A 18 -16.24 -19.49 -4.14
C THR A 18 -16.70 -18.05 -4.39
N LEU A 19 -18.01 -17.80 -4.45
CA LEU A 19 -18.58 -16.47 -4.74
C LEU A 19 -18.33 -15.46 -3.62
N THR A 20 -18.24 -15.94 -2.39
CA THR A 20 -18.05 -15.09 -1.21
C THR A 20 -16.58 -15.04 -0.75
N GLN A 21 -15.70 -15.86 -1.37
CA GLN A 21 -14.28 -15.88 -1.08
C GLN A 21 -13.61 -14.59 -1.56
N ARG A 22 -13.17 -13.79 -0.59
CA ARG A 22 -12.39 -12.59 -0.88
C ARG A 22 -10.95 -12.99 -1.21
N ILE A 23 -10.53 -12.70 -2.44
CA ILE A 23 -9.12 -12.76 -2.84
C ILE A 23 -8.40 -11.58 -2.19
N TYR A 24 -7.46 -11.88 -1.29
CA TYR A 24 -6.68 -10.89 -0.57
C TYR A 24 -5.28 -10.79 -1.16
N SER A 25 -4.66 -9.61 -1.09
CA SER A 25 -3.24 -9.49 -1.43
C SER A 25 -2.37 -10.36 -0.50
N ASN A 26 -1.20 -10.83 -0.96
CA ASN A 26 -0.26 -11.61 -0.13
C ASN A 26 0.06 -10.94 1.22
N SER A 27 0.14 -9.61 1.24
CA SER A 27 0.36 -8.84 2.48
C SER A 27 -0.81 -8.98 3.47
N SER A 28 -2.04 -8.99 2.98
CA SER A 28 -3.25 -9.21 3.77
C SER A 28 -3.36 -10.66 4.22
N GLU A 29 -2.96 -11.62 3.38
CA GLU A 29 -2.92 -13.05 3.75
C GLU A 29 -1.91 -13.32 4.87
N THR A 30 -0.75 -12.65 4.82
CA THR A 30 0.26 -12.76 5.89
C THR A 30 -0.32 -12.32 7.23
N LEU A 31 -1.08 -11.23 7.26
CA LEU A 31 -1.74 -10.75 8.47
C LEU A 31 -2.87 -11.68 8.94
N LEU A 32 -3.63 -12.28 8.01
CA LEU A 32 -4.63 -13.30 8.33
C LEU A 32 -3.99 -14.52 9.00
N LYS A 33 -2.95 -15.09 8.39
CA LYS A 33 -2.18 -16.23 8.93
C LYS A 33 -1.58 -15.91 10.30
N LEU A 34 -1.08 -14.68 10.49
CA LEU A 34 -0.56 -14.22 11.79
C LEU A 34 -1.64 -14.25 12.88
N VAL A 35 -2.82 -13.70 12.61
CA VAL A 35 -3.92 -13.63 13.58
C VAL A 35 -4.50 -15.01 13.85
N GLU A 36 -4.61 -15.85 12.83
CA GLU A 36 -5.00 -17.25 12.97
C GLU A 36 -4.01 -18.04 13.84
N GLY A 37 -2.70 -17.89 13.60
CA GLY A 37 -1.67 -18.51 14.43
C GLY A 37 -1.70 -18.03 15.89
N LEU A 38 -2.04 -16.74 16.12
CA LEU A 38 -2.23 -16.22 17.47
C LEU A 38 -3.46 -16.82 18.15
N TRP A 39 -4.55 -17.01 17.41
CA TRP A 39 -5.75 -17.68 17.92
C TRP A 39 -5.46 -19.13 18.31
N MET A 40 -4.85 -19.91 17.41
CA MET A 40 -4.48 -21.29 17.70
C MET A 40 -3.58 -21.40 18.92
N ARG A 41 -2.59 -20.50 19.06
CA ARG A 41 -1.72 -20.46 20.23
C ARG A 41 -2.46 -20.14 21.52
N TYR A 42 -3.41 -19.21 21.48
CA TYR A 42 -4.27 -18.92 22.63
C TYR A 42 -5.12 -20.14 23.03
N CYS A 43 -5.72 -20.82 22.05
CA CYS A 43 -6.49 -22.04 22.28
C CYS A 43 -5.62 -23.15 22.89
N ALA A 44 -4.41 -23.35 22.37
CA ALA A 44 -3.46 -24.35 22.89
C ALA A 44 -3.10 -24.10 24.36
N ILE A 45 -2.83 -22.84 24.75
CA ILE A 45 -2.55 -22.47 26.15
C ILE A 45 -3.76 -22.74 27.06
N ARG A 46 -4.98 -22.60 26.52
CA ARG A 46 -6.23 -22.78 27.26
C ARG A 46 -6.75 -24.22 27.22
N GLY A 47 -6.10 -25.13 26.49
CA GLY A 47 -6.60 -26.49 26.26
C GLY A 47 -7.92 -26.54 25.50
N LEU A 48 -8.17 -25.55 24.63
CA LEU A 48 -9.40 -25.45 23.83
C LEU A 48 -9.17 -26.01 22.43
N ASP A 49 -10.17 -26.71 21.89
CA ASP A 49 -10.22 -27.07 20.48
C ASP A 49 -10.51 -25.81 19.65
N ASP A 50 -9.61 -25.40 18.77
CA ASP A 50 -9.71 -24.13 18.07
C ASP A 50 -10.88 -24.11 17.07
N GLU A 51 -11.19 -25.24 16.44
CA GLU A 51 -12.27 -25.40 15.45
C GLU A 51 -13.67 -25.37 16.09
N ALA A 52 -13.88 -26.09 17.20
CA ALA A 52 -15.15 -25.99 17.93
C ALA A 52 -15.32 -24.61 18.59
N THR A 53 -14.23 -24.07 19.14
CA THR A 53 -14.26 -22.82 19.91
C THR A 53 -14.54 -21.61 19.03
N ILE A 54 -13.94 -21.53 17.83
CA ILE A 54 -14.14 -20.39 16.92
C ILE A 54 -15.59 -20.27 16.42
N LYS A 55 -16.30 -21.41 16.35
CA LYS A 55 -17.74 -21.46 16.00
C LYS A 55 -18.62 -20.90 17.12
N LYS A 56 -18.32 -21.25 18.38
CA LYS A 56 -19.09 -20.89 19.58
C LYS A 56 -18.48 -19.72 20.36
N ILE A 57 -17.97 -18.72 19.64
CA ILE A 57 -17.36 -17.54 20.26
C ILE A 57 -18.42 -16.67 20.97
N ASP A 58 -18.08 -16.22 22.18
CA ASP A 58 -18.82 -15.21 22.93
C ASP A 58 -17.93 -14.02 23.28
N ALA A 59 -18.53 -12.96 23.84
CA ALA A 59 -17.79 -11.76 24.20
C ALA A 59 -16.75 -12.00 25.32
N ARG A 60 -17.00 -12.95 26.23
CA ARG A 60 -16.08 -13.29 27.34
C ARG A 60 -14.81 -13.93 26.82
N LEU A 61 -14.93 -14.86 25.88
CA LEU A 61 -13.80 -15.52 25.26
C LEU A 61 -12.98 -14.53 24.42
N LEU A 62 -13.64 -13.65 23.67
CA LEU A 62 -12.97 -12.58 22.92
C LEU A 62 -12.23 -11.62 23.86
N HIS A 63 -12.83 -11.24 24.99
CA HIS A 63 -12.14 -10.46 26.02
C HIS A 63 -10.85 -11.15 26.46
N ASN A 64 -10.92 -12.42 26.83
CA ASN A 64 -9.76 -13.16 27.30
C ASN A 64 -8.68 -13.31 26.22
N PHE A 65 -9.08 -13.55 24.96
CA PHE A 65 -8.17 -13.62 23.83
C PHE A 65 -7.45 -12.29 23.60
N PHE A 66 -8.18 -11.17 23.53
CA PHE A 66 -7.56 -9.86 23.31
C PHE A 66 -6.73 -9.37 24.51
N PHE A 67 -7.14 -9.71 25.73
CA PHE A 67 -6.33 -9.48 26.93
C PHE A 67 -5.01 -10.25 26.87
N TRP A 68 -5.07 -11.55 26.54
CA TRP A 68 -3.87 -12.38 26.35
C TRP A 68 -3.00 -11.84 25.22
N LEU A 69 -3.59 -11.46 24.08
CA LEU A 69 -2.87 -10.92 22.92
C LEU A 69 -2.07 -9.66 23.29
N LEU A 70 -2.69 -8.74 24.03
CA LEU A 70 -2.05 -7.52 24.50
C LEU A 70 -0.92 -7.81 25.50
N SER A 71 -1.11 -8.81 26.35
CA SER A 71 -0.10 -9.26 27.31
C SER A 71 1.09 -9.91 26.59
N TYR A 72 0.81 -10.78 25.62
CA TYR A 72 1.80 -11.50 24.81
C TYR A 72 2.59 -10.55 23.90
N ARG A 73 1.93 -9.54 23.31
CA ARG A 73 2.53 -8.57 22.38
C ARG A 73 2.76 -7.19 22.98
N LYS A 74 2.96 -7.08 24.30
CA LYS A 74 3.11 -5.79 25.03
C LYS A 74 4.16 -4.84 24.43
N ARG A 75 5.24 -5.39 23.86
CA ARG A 75 6.30 -4.58 23.24
C ARG A 75 5.88 -3.98 21.88
N THR A 76 5.13 -4.73 21.07
CA THR A 76 4.81 -4.37 19.68
C THR A 76 3.42 -3.75 19.51
N LEU A 77 2.45 -4.13 20.37
CA LEU A 77 1.06 -3.68 20.27
C LEU A 77 0.80 -2.58 21.29
N ARG A 78 1.03 -1.32 20.88
CA ARG A 78 0.89 -0.13 21.76
C ARG A 78 -0.15 0.89 21.30
N ALA A 79 -0.79 0.67 20.16
CA ALA A 79 -1.72 1.63 19.56
C ALA A 79 -3.12 1.04 19.42
N LYS A 80 -4.13 1.89 19.67
CA LYS A 80 -5.55 1.56 19.48
C LYS A 80 -5.84 1.05 18.07
N GLY A 81 -5.35 1.76 17.06
CA GLY A 81 -5.62 1.39 15.66
C GLY A 81 -5.06 0.02 15.27
N THR A 82 -3.96 -0.40 15.90
CA THR A 82 -3.41 -1.74 15.71
C THR A 82 -4.34 -2.80 16.31
N LEU A 83 -4.81 -2.61 17.54
CA LEU A 83 -5.76 -3.53 18.17
C LEU A 83 -7.06 -3.68 17.35
N GLU A 84 -7.60 -2.57 16.87
CA GLU A 84 -8.79 -2.57 16.02
C GLU A 84 -8.55 -3.28 14.68
N THR A 85 -7.33 -3.21 14.14
CA THR A 85 -6.95 -3.96 12.94
C THR A 85 -6.93 -5.45 13.22
N TYR A 86 -6.33 -5.87 14.34
CA TYR A 86 -6.34 -7.29 14.75
C TYR A 86 -7.76 -7.81 14.95
N TRP A 87 -8.65 -7.02 15.55
CA TRP A 87 -10.07 -7.37 15.66
C TRP A 87 -10.74 -7.58 14.31
N LYS A 88 -10.57 -6.63 13.37
CA LYS A 88 -11.14 -6.76 12.02
C LYS A 88 -10.62 -8.01 11.30
N VAL A 89 -9.32 -8.26 11.38
CA VAL A 89 -8.69 -9.44 10.77
C VAL A 89 -9.19 -10.72 11.44
N PHE A 90 -9.36 -10.72 12.76
CA PHE A 90 -9.94 -11.85 13.47
C PHE A 90 -11.35 -12.18 12.99
N CYS A 91 -12.21 -11.17 12.79
CA CYS A 91 -13.54 -11.39 12.21
C CYS A 91 -13.46 -12.03 10.83
N LEU A 92 -12.48 -11.65 10.00
CA LEU A 92 -12.27 -12.25 8.68
C LEU A 92 -11.78 -13.70 8.77
N VAL A 93 -10.85 -14.01 9.68
CA VAL A 93 -10.38 -15.39 9.92
C VAL A 93 -11.56 -16.27 10.33
N ARG A 94 -12.39 -15.79 11.27
CA ARG A 94 -13.58 -16.53 11.70
C ARG A 94 -14.60 -16.69 10.56
N GLU A 95 -14.91 -15.62 9.83
CA GLU A 95 -15.83 -15.67 8.69
C GLU A 95 -15.36 -16.69 7.65
N ARG A 96 -14.05 -16.80 7.41
CA ARG A 96 -13.47 -17.83 6.52
C ARG A 96 -13.63 -19.26 7.06
N LYS A 97 -13.35 -19.50 8.35
CA LYS A 97 -13.46 -20.85 8.94
C LYS A 97 -14.91 -21.31 9.12
N VAL A 98 -15.81 -20.37 9.40
CA VAL A 98 -17.20 -20.66 9.82
C VAL A 98 -18.20 -20.45 8.68
N GLY A 99 -17.87 -19.67 7.66
CA GLY A 99 -18.71 -19.38 6.49
C GLY A 99 -19.69 -18.22 6.68
N PHE A 100 -19.90 -17.73 7.90
CA PHE A 100 -20.81 -16.63 8.19
C PHE A 100 -20.22 -15.59 9.16
N LYS A 101 -20.74 -14.37 9.07
CA LYS A 101 -20.33 -13.24 9.93
C LYS A 101 -20.72 -13.46 11.39
N LEU A 102 -19.98 -12.82 12.29
CA LEU A 102 -20.34 -12.76 13.70
C LEU A 102 -21.69 -12.06 13.88
N ASP A 103 -22.43 -12.49 14.90
CA ASP A 103 -23.63 -11.80 15.34
C ASP A 103 -23.31 -10.34 15.68
N LYS A 104 -24.18 -9.43 15.23
CA LYS A 104 -24.13 -7.99 15.52
C LYS A 104 -24.06 -7.73 17.03
N LEU A 105 -24.74 -8.53 17.85
CA LEU A 105 -24.68 -8.39 19.31
C LEU A 105 -23.25 -8.63 19.84
N ILE A 106 -22.62 -9.73 19.43
CA ILE A 106 -21.25 -10.06 19.83
C ILE A 106 -20.27 -8.99 19.34
N ILE A 107 -20.46 -8.47 18.12
CA ILE A 107 -19.64 -7.39 17.57
C ILE A 107 -19.72 -6.15 18.46
N ARG A 108 -20.93 -5.73 18.86
CA ARG A 108 -21.14 -4.57 19.76
C ARG A 108 -20.53 -4.80 21.13
N GLN A 109 -20.75 -5.97 21.73
CA GLN A 109 -20.15 -6.32 23.02
C GLN A 109 -18.62 -6.30 22.95
N THR A 110 -18.05 -6.84 21.87
CA THR A 110 -16.61 -6.88 21.68
C THR A 110 -16.02 -5.48 21.47
N GLN A 111 -16.73 -4.57 20.80
CA GLN A 111 -16.31 -3.17 20.74
C GLN A 111 -16.18 -2.56 22.15
N GLY A 112 -17.13 -2.83 23.06
CA GLY A 112 -17.04 -2.43 24.46
C GLY A 112 -15.83 -3.04 25.18
N VAL A 113 -15.58 -4.33 24.96
CA VAL A 113 -14.38 -5.04 25.44
C VAL A 113 -13.10 -4.37 24.96
N LEU A 114 -12.98 -4.05 23.68
CA LEU A 114 -11.80 -3.38 23.12
C LEU A 114 -11.59 -2.00 23.76
N GLN A 115 -12.65 -1.21 23.96
CA GLN A 115 -12.54 0.09 24.63
C GLN A 115 -12.04 -0.05 26.07
N ARG A 116 -12.50 -1.07 26.80
CA ARG A 116 -12.00 -1.38 28.15
C ARG A 116 -10.51 -1.73 28.12
N LEU A 117 -10.11 -2.65 27.25
CA LEU A 117 -8.71 -3.05 27.10
C LEU A 117 -7.78 -1.91 26.67
N ILE A 118 -8.26 -1.00 25.80
CA ILE A 118 -7.50 0.21 25.41
C ILE A 118 -7.17 1.06 26.63
N LYS A 119 -8.12 1.22 27.58
CA LYS A 119 -7.91 1.96 28.82
C LYS A 119 -6.98 1.21 29.77
N ASP A 120 -7.24 -0.08 29.99
CA ASP A 120 -6.49 -0.91 30.94
C ASP A 120 -5.00 -1.02 30.56
N PHE A 121 -4.71 -1.20 29.27
CA PHE A 121 -3.34 -1.29 28.74
C PHE A 121 -2.74 0.08 28.35
N LYS A 122 -3.46 1.19 28.60
CA LYS A 122 -3.04 2.58 28.27
C LYS A 122 -2.54 2.72 26.83
N LEU A 123 -3.29 2.18 25.87
CA LEU A 123 -2.88 2.22 24.46
C LEU A 123 -2.91 3.64 23.91
N GLN A 124 -2.01 3.93 22.97
CA GLN A 124 -1.96 5.20 22.26
C GLN A 124 -3.22 5.36 21.40
N THR A 125 -4.06 6.32 21.78
CA THR A 125 -5.30 6.66 21.06
C THR A 125 -5.09 7.79 20.05
N LYS A 126 -4.05 8.62 20.24
CA LYS A 126 -3.72 9.69 19.28
C LYS A 126 -3.39 9.07 17.93
N LYS A 127 -4.12 9.48 16.91
CA LYS A 127 -3.79 9.15 15.53
C LYS A 127 -2.46 9.82 15.20
N ARG A 128 -1.51 9.07 14.64
CA ARG A 128 -0.29 9.66 14.09
C ARG A 128 -0.71 10.69 13.04
N GLU A 129 -0.24 11.92 13.20
CA GLU A 129 -0.46 12.97 12.24
C GLU A 129 0.11 12.53 10.89
N LYS A 130 -0.72 12.63 9.85
CA LYS A 130 -0.28 12.42 8.49
C LYS A 130 0.19 13.77 7.98
N VAL A 131 1.44 14.10 8.25
CA VAL A 131 2.07 15.29 7.64
C VAL A 131 2.13 15.02 6.13
N ALA A 132 1.43 15.85 5.37
CA ALA A 132 1.55 15.83 3.92
C ALA A 132 2.89 16.45 3.55
N MET A 133 3.63 15.82 2.64
CA MET A 133 4.86 16.38 2.11
C MET A 133 4.48 17.46 1.10
N HIS A 134 4.89 18.71 1.35
CA HIS A 134 4.71 19.80 0.40
C HIS A 134 5.76 19.74 -0.71
N VAL A 135 5.59 20.56 -1.76
CA VAL A 135 6.51 20.59 -2.90
C VAL A 135 7.90 21.06 -2.46
N GLU A 136 7.94 22.00 -1.53
CA GLU A 136 9.15 22.53 -0.89
C GLU A 136 9.88 21.45 -0.10
N ASP A 137 9.14 20.63 0.65
CA ASP A 137 9.70 19.49 1.40
C ASP A 137 10.27 18.44 0.45
N LEU A 138 9.54 18.12 -0.63
CA LEU A 138 10.01 17.18 -1.65
C LEU A 138 11.31 17.69 -2.31
N PHE A 139 11.39 18.99 -2.61
CA PHE A 139 12.60 19.61 -3.14
C PHE A 139 13.79 19.47 -2.18
N GLU A 140 13.60 19.76 -0.89
CA GLU A 140 14.68 19.68 0.09
C GLU A 140 15.12 18.24 0.35
N VAL A 141 14.19 17.29 0.35
CA VAL A 141 14.50 15.85 0.41
C VAL A 141 15.32 15.42 -0.80
N LEU A 142 14.92 15.81 -2.01
CA LEU A 142 15.67 15.50 -3.23
C LEU A 142 17.06 16.16 -3.21
N ARG A 143 17.15 17.42 -2.81
CA ARG A 143 18.42 18.13 -2.68
C ARG A 143 19.35 17.41 -1.71
N THR A 144 18.84 17.05 -0.53
CA THR A 144 19.61 16.33 0.49
C THR A 144 20.06 14.97 -0.04
N LEU A 145 19.17 14.24 -0.73
CA LEU A 145 19.50 12.95 -1.35
C LEU A 145 20.65 13.06 -2.36
N TRP A 146 20.72 14.14 -3.14
CA TRP A 146 21.76 14.34 -4.16
C TRP A 146 23.06 14.95 -3.65
N VAL A 147 23.00 15.79 -2.62
CA VAL A 147 24.16 16.55 -2.12
C VAL A 147 24.82 15.86 -0.92
N SER A 148 24.05 15.17 -0.08
CA SER A 148 24.57 14.54 1.12
C SER A 148 25.46 13.35 0.78
N THR A 149 26.62 13.33 1.42
CA THR A 149 27.56 12.20 1.45
C THR A 149 27.29 11.26 2.62
N GLU A 150 26.40 11.63 3.55
CA GLU A 150 26.04 10.81 4.72
C GLU A 150 25.09 9.66 4.35
N MET A 151 24.27 9.86 3.31
CA MET A 151 23.40 8.82 2.76
C MET A 151 24.20 7.92 1.81
N THR A 152 24.62 6.77 2.32
CA THR A 152 25.30 5.74 1.53
C THR A 152 24.28 4.81 0.88
N PHE A 153 24.42 4.60 -0.43
CA PHE A 153 23.70 3.57 -1.16
C PHE A 153 24.68 2.48 -1.58
N ASP A 154 24.26 1.22 -1.52
CA ASP A 154 25.06 0.09 -2.04
C ASP A 154 25.45 0.32 -3.51
N HIS A 155 24.54 0.93 -4.28
CA HIS A 155 24.76 1.37 -5.64
C HIS A 155 24.18 2.76 -5.89
N GLU A 156 24.95 3.63 -6.54
CA GLU A 156 24.52 4.99 -6.87
C GLU A 156 23.28 5.04 -7.79
N ARG A 157 22.98 3.96 -8.52
CA ARG A 157 21.70 3.83 -9.25
C ARG A 157 20.48 3.90 -8.33
N HIS A 158 20.56 3.44 -7.09
CA HIS A 158 19.44 3.52 -6.15
C HIS A 158 19.09 4.97 -5.81
N ARG A 159 20.08 5.87 -5.76
CA ARG A 159 19.86 7.31 -5.54
C ARG A 159 19.01 7.93 -6.66
N VAL A 160 19.34 7.57 -7.91
CA VAL A 160 18.59 8.00 -9.11
C VAL A 160 17.17 7.45 -9.10
N GLN A 161 17.02 6.15 -8.83
CA GLN A 161 15.72 5.47 -8.80
C GLN A 161 14.81 6.02 -7.70
N LEU A 162 15.35 6.21 -6.49
CA LEU A 162 14.61 6.77 -5.37
C LEU A 162 14.14 8.20 -5.69
N SER A 163 15.02 9.02 -6.29
CA SER A 163 14.65 10.38 -6.74
C SER A 163 13.49 10.35 -7.73
N LEU A 164 13.55 9.46 -8.72
CA LEU A 164 12.48 9.30 -9.71
C LEU A 164 11.17 8.86 -9.07
N ILE A 165 11.21 7.87 -8.17
CA ILE A 165 10.02 7.37 -7.46
C ILE A 165 9.38 8.48 -6.61
N MET A 166 10.18 9.29 -5.92
CA MET A 166 9.64 10.41 -5.11
C MET A 166 8.98 11.48 -5.99
N LEU A 167 9.58 11.81 -7.14
CA LEU A 167 8.98 12.73 -8.11
C LEU A 167 7.65 12.18 -8.65
N LEU A 168 7.63 10.92 -9.08
CA LEU A 168 6.40 10.28 -9.57
C LEU A 168 5.32 10.21 -8.48
N ALA A 169 5.69 9.83 -7.26
CA ALA A 169 4.77 9.78 -6.12
C ALA A 169 4.15 11.15 -5.81
N GLY A 170 4.95 12.22 -5.86
CA GLY A 170 4.49 13.58 -5.64
C GLY A 170 3.51 14.06 -6.72
N ILE A 171 3.76 13.71 -7.99
CA ILE A 171 2.96 14.15 -9.13
C ILE A 171 1.64 13.38 -9.22
N THR A 172 1.70 12.05 -9.17
CA THR A 172 0.55 11.19 -9.47
C THR A 172 -0.23 10.82 -8.20
N GLY A 173 0.31 11.08 -7.01
CA GLY A 173 -0.27 10.63 -5.75
C GLY A 173 -0.31 9.10 -5.62
N SER A 174 0.47 8.38 -6.43
CA SER A 174 0.49 6.92 -6.45
C SER A 174 1.15 6.35 -5.20
N ARG A 175 0.68 5.19 -4.76
CA ARG A 175 1.33 4.46 -3.66
C ARG A 175 2.72 3.97 -4.11
N PRO A 176 3.73 3.95 -3.22
CA PRO A 176 5.08 3.47 -3.57
C PRO A 176 5.07 2.07 -4.20
N GLY A 177 4.23 1.16 -3.69
CA GLY A 177 4.11 -0.20 -4.25
C GLY A 177 3.61 -0.23 -5.69
N ALA A 178 2.76 0.72 -6.11
CA ALA A 178 2.30 0.81 -7.50
C ALA A 178 3.42 1.35 -8.42
N LEU A 179 4.22 2.29 -7.93
CA LEU A 179 5.37 2.83 -8.66
C LEU A 179 6.50 1.81 -8.81
N LEU A 180 6.76 1.03 -7.76
CA LEU A 180 7.76 -0.04 -7.78
C LEU A 180 7.38 -1.21 -8.70
N ALA A 181 6.09 -1.35 -9.01
CA ALA A 181 5.59 -2.38 -9.91
C ALA A 181 5.54 -1.95 -11.39
N LEU A 182 5.87 -0.68 -11.69
CA LEU A 182 5.92 -0.17 -13.07
C LEU A 182 6.97 -0.92 -13.88
N ARG A 183 6.59 -1.32 -15.09
CA ARG A 183 7.47 -1.92 -16.10
C ARG A 183 7.60 -0.98 -17.30
N TYR A 184 8.59 -1.19 -18.15
CA TYR A 184 8.76 -0.37 -19.35
C TYR A 184 7.52 -0.36 -20.27
N ARG A 185 6.77 -1.47 -20.33
CA ARG A 185 5.51 -1.57 -21.09
C ARG A 185 4.39 -0.65 -20.57
N ASP A 186 4.50 -0.19 -19.32
CA ASP A 186 3.50 0.64 -18.65
C ASP A 186 3.75 2.13 -18.86
N VAL A 187 4.89 2.47 -19.48
CA VAL A 187 5.33 3.83 -19.78
C VAL A 187 5.16 4.08 -21.27
N GLN A 188 4.26 5.00 -21.62
CA GLN A 188 4.09 5.44 -22.99
C GLN A 188 4.66 6.85 -23.13
N VAL A 189 5.54 7.04 -24.12
CA VAL A 189 6.16 8.34 -24.39
C VAL A 189 5.66 8.83 -25.73
N THR A 190 4.98 9.98 -25.72
CA THR A 190 4.42 10.60 -26.91
C THR A 190 5.06 11.97 -27.10
N LEU A 191 5.52 12.26 -28.32
CA LEU A 191 5.99 13.59 -28.69
C LEU A 191 4.82 14.39 -29.25
N ILE A 192 4.52 15.53 -28.62
CA ILE A 192 3.45 16.43 -29.04
C ILE A 192 4.10 17.73 -29.52
N GLN A 193 3.63 18.27 -30.64
CA GLN A 193 4.07 19.60 -31.06
C GLN A 193 3.61 20.64 -30.04
N ASP A 194 4.44 21.64 -29.80
CA ASP A 194 4.09 22.69 -28.86
C ASP A 194 2.86 23.47 -29.36
N PRO A 195 1.72 23.42 -28.66
CA PRO A 195 0.53 24.15 -29.06
C PRO A 195 0.73 25.68 -29.03
N ALA A 196 1.77 26.15 -28.31
CA ALA A 196 2.16 27.56 -28.28
C ALA A 196 3.17 27.94 -29.41
N GLY A 197 3.44 27.03 -30.36
CA GLY A 197 4.29 27.31 -31.53
C GLY A 197 5.80 27.31 -31.26
N GLY A 198 6.26 26.77 -30.12
CA GLY A 198 7.68 26.63 -29.84
C GLY A 198 8.37 25.57 -30.72
N GLN A 199 9.63 25.82 -31.05
CA GLN A 199 10.45 24.95 -31.93
C GLN A 199 10.74 23.56 -31.35
N ARG A 200 10.45 23.29 -30.08
CA ARG A 200 10.77 22.03 -29.41
C ARG A 200 9.50 21.25 -29.12
N PRO A 201 9.40 19.97 -29.52
CA PRO A 201 8.27 19.14 -29.17
C PRO A 201 8.23 18.90 -27.65
N LEU A 202 7.02 18.80 -27.11
CA LEU A 202 6.72 18.41 -25.75
C LEU A 202 6.77 16.90 -25.62
N VAL A 203 7.41 16.41 -24.55
CA VAL A 203 7.41 14.98 -24.22
C VAL A 203 6.28 14.73 -23.23
N LEU A 204 5.27 13.99 -23.66
CA LEU A 204 4.23 13.45 -22.79
C LEU A 204 4.65 12.05 -22.33
N ILE A 205 4.70 11.85 -21.02
CA ILE A 205 4.91 10.53 -20.42
C ILE A 205 3.59 10.11 -19.77
N GLU A 206 2.98 9.07 -20.28
CA GLU A 206 1.78 8.47 -19.73
C GLU A 206 2.16 7.22 -18.94
N LEU A 207 1.66 7.12 -17.71
CA LEU A 207 1.90 5.99 -16.83
C LEU A 207 0.61 5.20 -16.65
N THR A 208 0.65 3.93 -17.00
CA THR A 208 -0.47 3.01 -16.82
C THR A 208 -0.20 2.09 -15.63
N TYR A 209 -1.06 2.12 -14.62
CA TYR A 209 -0.85 1.30 -13.42
C TYR A 209 -1.68 0.02 -13.47
N GLU A 210 -1.03 -1.12 -13.70
CA GLU A 210 -1.68 -2.43 -13.68
C GLU A 210 -2.08 -2.86 -12.25
N TYR A 211 -1.27 -2.52 -11.24
CA TYR A 211 -1.42 -2.96 -9.85
C TYR A 211 -2.07 -1.91 -8.93
N THR A 212 -3.08 -1.19 -9.41
CA THR A 212 -3.94 -0.42 -8.49
C THR A 212 -4.87 -1.38 -7.74
N LYS A 213 -5.22 -1.07 -6.48
CA LYS A 213 -6.01 -1.94 -5.60
C LYS A 213 -7.27 -2.46 -6.32
N GLY A 214 -7.22 -3.69 -6.83
CA GLY A 214 -8.34 -4.37 -7.48
C GLY A 214 -9.29 -4.92 -6.41
N TYR A 215 -10.58 -4.64 -6.58
CA TYR A 215 -11.65 -5.32 -5.87
C TYR A 215 -12.57 -5.89 -6.95
N LEU A 216 -12.79 -7.20 -6.94
CA LEU A 216 -13.69 -7.92 -7.86
C LEU A 216 -13.33 -7.76 -9.36
N GLY A 217 -12.04 -7.79 -9.69
CA GLY A 217 -11.55 -7.80 -11.07
C GLY A 217 -10.53 -6.71 -11.37
N ALA A 218 -10.02 -6.74 -12.61
CA ALA A 218 -9.18 -5.67 -13.14
C ALA A 218 -9.99 -4.36 -13.11
N LYS A 219 -9.47 -3.36 -12.40
CA LYS A 219 -10.00 -2.00 -12.53
C LYS A 219 -9.62 -1.50 -13.92
N ASP A 220 -10.51 -0.74 -14.57
CA ASP A 220 -10.17 -0.04 -15.81
C ASP A 220 -8.83 0.68 -15.64
N ARG A 221 -7.97 0.54 -16.65
CA ARG A 221 -6.61 1.10 -16.62
C ARG A 221 -6.73 2.59 -16.37
N TYR A 222 -6.30 3.03 -15.18
CA TYR A 222 -6.23 4.43 -14.86
C TYR A 222 -5.09 5.03 -15.69
N ARG A 223 -5.45 5.71 -16.78
CA ARG A 223 -4.54 6.56 -17.53
C ARG A 223 -4.51 7.90 -16.81
N ASP A 224 -3.44 8.18 -16.08
CA ASP A 224 -3.20 9.53 -15.57
C ASP A 224 -2.65 10.36 -16.72
N TYR A 225 -3.50 11.20 -17.30
CA TYR A 225 -3.10 12.17 -18.30
C TYR A 225 -2.66 13.43 -17.58
N ARG A 226 -1.35 13.60 -17.38
CA ARG A 226 -0.83 14.88 -16.87
C ARG A 226 0.36 15.36 -17.69
N LEU A 227 0.00 16.16 -18.71
CA LEU A 227 0.90 17.05 -19.41
C LEU A 227 1.32 18.22 -18.51
N ASP A 228 2.50 18.76 -18.81
CA ASP A 228 3.08 20.01 -18.31
C ASP A 228 3.83 20.03 -16.96
N MET A 229 4.82 19.14 -16.76
CA MET A 229 5.74 19.33 -15.62
C MET A 229 7.25 19.30 -15.91
N ILE A 230 7.67 19.28 -17.19
CA ILE A 230 9.02 19.74 -17.53
C ILE A 230 9.02 21.23 -17.92
N ARG A 231 7.91 21.77 -18.42
CA ARG A 231 7.77 23.21 -18.72
C ARG A 231 7.29 24.07 -17.55
N VAL A 232 6.40 23.59 -16.68
CA VAL A 232 5.89 24.41 -15.57
C VAL A 232 6.94 24.60 -14.46
N TRP A 233 7.85 23.65 -14.27
CA TRP A 233 9.05 23.88 -13.44
C TRP A 233 10.08 24.80 -14.10
N CYS A 234 9.95 25.07 -15.40
CA CYS A 234 10.81 25.96 -16.16
C CYS A 234 10.23 27.40 -16.30
N SER A 235 9.00 27.65 -15.83
CA SER A 235 8.30 28.92 -16.06
C SER A 235 8.10 29.79 -14.79
N LEU A 236 8.43 29.28 -13.59
CA LEU A 236 8.50 30.12 -12.39
C LEU A 236 9.73 31.03 -12.46
N ARG A 237 9.51 32.20 -13.05
CA ARG A 237 10.43 33.30 -13.28
C ARG A 237 10.80 33.98 -11.96
N THR A 238 11.48 33.27 -11.06
CA THR A 238 12.16 33.85 -9.89
C THR A 238 13.59 33.33 -9.83
N ARG A 239 14.48 34.10 -9.20
CA ARG A 239 15.96 34.00 -9.27
C ARG A 239 16.57 32.61 -8.93
N THR A 240 15.77 31.66 -8.45
CA THR A 240 16.11 30.23 -8.27
C THR A 240 16.34 29.49 -9.60
N PHE A 241 15.82 30.01 -10.72
CA PHE A 241 15.97 29.43 -12.07
C PHE A 241 17.42 29.26 -12.54
N TRP A 242 18.30 30.23 -12.24
CA TRP A 242 19.72 30.16 -12.63
C TRP A 242 20.51 29.10 -11.85
N LEU A 243 20.16 28.91 -10.56
CA LEU A 243 20.76 27.88 -9.72
C LEU A 243 20.29 26.48 -10.13
N TRP A 244 19.01 26.33 -10.50
CA TRP A 244 18.43 25.04 -10.89
C TRP A 244 18.85 24.61 -12.32
N ARG A 245 18.88 25.53 -13.28
CA ARG A 245 19.45 25.27 -14.62
C ARG A 245 20.93 24.88 -14.51
N SER A 246 21.70 25.58 -13.69
CA SER A 246 23.10 25.23 -13.44
C SER A 246 23.27 23.91 -12.69
N ALA A 247 22.33 23.53 -11.81
CA ALA A 247 22.38 22.26 -11.09
C ALA A 247 22.01 21.07 -11.99
N ILE A 248 21.02 21.23 -12.86
CA ILE A 248 20.62 20.21 -13.85
C ILE A 248 21.66 20.08 -14.95
N GLU A 249 22.20 21.18 -15.49
CA GLU A 249 23.30 21.13 -16.45
C GLU A 249 24.58 20.54 -15.82
N ARG A 250 24.77 20.68 -14.49
CA ARG A 250 25.84 19.99 -13.75
C ARG A 250 25.53 18.52 -13.51
N LEU A 251 24.28 18.15 -13.23
CA LEU A 251 23.83 16.76 -13.09
C LEU A 251 23.89 16.01 -14.42
N GLN A 252 23.42 16.61 -15.52
CA GLN A 252 23.53 16.04 -16.87
C GLN A 252 24.99 15.91 -17.30
N ARG A 253 25.87 16.88 -17.00
CA ARG A 253 27.31 16.76 -17.25
C ARG A 253 27.98 15.69 -16.39
N LYS A 254 27.59 15.54 -15.12
CA LYS A 254 28.09 14.47 -14.23
C LYS A 254 27.60 13.07 -14.67
N ILE A 255 26.35 12.97 -15.13
CA ILE A 255 25.79 11.73 -15.67
C ILE A 255 26.51 11.36 -16.98
N SER A 256 26.69 12.29 -17.91
CA SER A 256 27.41 12.02 -19.17
C SER A 256 28.91 11.73 -18.99
N SER A 257 29.57 12.31 -17.98
CA SER A 257 30.99 12.02 -17.66
C SER A 257 31.17 10.80 -16.76
N GLY A 258 30.16 10.40 -16.00
CA GLY A 258 30.11 9.14 -15.25
C GLY A 258 29.80 7.95 -16.15
N LEU A 259 28.96 8.13 -17.18
CA LEU A 259 28.67 7.09 -18.18
C LEU A 259 29.89 6.79 -19.05
N LYS A 260 30.67 7.81 -19.45
CA LYS A 260 31.92 7.62 -20.21
C LYS A 260 33.01 6.85 -19.44
N ARG A 261 33.06 7.00 -18.10
CA ARG A 261 34.01 6.25 -17.25
C ARG A 261 33.61 4.82 -16.93
N CYS A 262 32.39 4.41 -17.27
CA CYS A 262 31.93 3.02 -17.10
C CYS A 262 31.93 2.23 -18.42
N LEU A 263 32.32 2.87 -19.53
CA LEU A 263 32.32 2.31 -20.89
C LEU A 263 33.73 2.25 -21.51
N ASP A 264 34.75 2.67 -20.76
CA ASP A 264 36.18 2.41 -20.97
C ASP A 264 36.69 1.56 -19.79
#